data_AF-A0A0K0DDJ7-F1
#
_entry.id   AF-A0A0K0DDJ7-F1
#
_cell.length_a   1.000
_cell.length_b   1.000
_cell.length_c   1.000
_cell.angle_alpha   90.00
_cell.angle_beta   90.00
_cell.angle_gamma   90.00
#
_symmetry.space_group_name_H-M   'P 1'
#
loop_
_entity.id
_entity.type
_entity.pdbx_description
1 polymer ?
#
loop_
_entity_poly.entity_id
_entity_poly.type
_entity_poly.pdbx_seq_one_letter_code
_entity_poly.pdbx_strand_id
1 'polypeptide(L)'
;MQSPSLPLGQIMQFCVAHRRSYKRLRISWRLRLLGGISTIVTEFSRPTLLKQRFVAAQFRAFTNETFKVLNHYRAKRYCSNLTEMQKRGMREVRELIRSKKIRLSVSDKGGEFVVIPHQLDVEITEKHLEDASLYRPSSEKEFKSQYRKLNNEWVKMARAAGLKPSVISHLKIDLPTCPVLYLLIKTHKLISSDDLVSTDPSLFKVRPIPLSAWTANE
;
A
#
# COMPACT_ATOMS: atom_id res chain seq x y z
N MET A 1 36.75 -40.05 -23.00
CA MET A 1 35.59 -40.29 -23.88
C MET A 1 34.35 -40.22 -23.00
N GLN A 2 33.75 -39.02 -22.93
CA GLN A 2 32.50 -38.63 -23.59
C GLN A 2 31.24 -39.03 -22.80
N SER A 3 30.71 -38.02 -22.10
CA SER A 3 29.34 -37.96 -21.56
C SER A 3 28.32 -38.14 -22.68
N PRO A 4 27.20 -38.85 -22.49
CA PRO A 4 26.09 -38.78 -23.42
C PRO A 4 25.20 -37.59 -23.10
N SER A 5 25.04 -36.76 -24.12
CA SER A 5 24.22 -35.56 -24.26
C SER A 5 22.72 -35.81 -24.06
N LEU A 6 22.03 -34.80 -23.52
CA LEU A 6 20.58 -34.63 -23.55
C LEU A 6 20.07 -34.48 -25.00
N PRO A 7 18.95 -35.12 -25.41
CA PRO A 7 18.28 -34.75 -26.65
C PRO A 7 17.28 -33.60 -26.43
N LEU A 8 17.41 -32.63 -27.33
CA LEU A 8 16.51 -31.51 -27.61
C LEU A 8 15.05 -31.94 -27.82
N GLY A 9 14.13 -31.07 -27.40
CA GLY A 9 12.87 -30.82 -28.09
C GLY A 9 11.71 -31.79 -27.80
N GLN A 10 10.99 -31.57 -26.68
CA GLN A 10 9.61 -32.05 -26.55
C GLN A 10 8.63 -30.93 -26.89
N ILE A 11 8.04 -31.03 -28.08
CA ILE A 11 6.85 -30.27 -28.45
C ILE A 11 5.66 -30.96 -27.78
N MET A 12 5.07 -30.32 -26.76
CA MET A 12 3.80 -30.74 -26.18
C MET A 12 2.65 -30.35 -27.11
N GLN A 13 2.01 -31.33 -27.74
CA GLN A 13 0.76 -31.12 -28.47
C GLN A 13 -0.42 -31.43 -27.53
N PHE A 14 -1.22 -30.42 -27.21
CA PHE A 14 -2.42 -30.54 -26.39
C PHE A 14 -3.65 -30.68 -27.29
N CYS A 15 -4.43 -31.74 -27.11
CA CYS A 15 -5.76 -31.86 -27.70
C CYS A 15 -6.80 -32.04 -26.58
N VAL A 16 -7.76 -31.11 -26.51
CA VAL A 16 -8.91 -31.19 -25.60
C VAL A 16 -10.08 -31.81 -26.37
N ALA A 17 -10.42 -33.06 -26.07
CA ALA A 17 -11.63 -33.70 -26.60
C ALA A 17 -12.78 -33.54 -25.59
N HIS A 18 -13.71 -32.62 -25.88
CA HIS A 18 -14.86 -32.33 -25.02
C HIS A 18 -16.08 -33.16 -25.45
N ARG A 19 -16.34 -34.31 -24.80
CA ARG A 19 -17.58 -35.08 -25.03
C ARG A 19 -18.64 -34.67 -24.01
N ARG A 20 -19.65 -33.91 -24.45
CA ARG A 20 -20.82 -33.52 -23.62
C ARG A 20 -21.67 -34.76 -23.31
N SER A 21 -21.69 -35.18 -22.05
CA SER A 21 -22.85 -35.85 -21.46
C SER A 21 -22.92 -35.51 -19.96
N TYR A 22 -23.95 -34.73 -19.61
CA TYR A 22 -24.18 -34.18 -18.28
C TYR A 22 -24.60 -35.27 -17.31
N LYS A 23 -23.64 -35.95 -16.66
CA LYS A 23 -23.86 -36.67 -15.38
C LYS A 23 -22.57 -37.04 -14.63
N ARG A 24 -21.39 -37.04 -15.27
CA ARG A 24 -20.08 -37.24 -14.65
C ARG A 24 -19.03 -36.47 -15.45
N LEU A 25 -18.34 -35.51 -14.83
CA LEU A 25 -17.19 -34.86 -15.46
C LEU A 25 -15.99 -35.76 -15.23
N ARG A 26 -15.61 -36.54 -16.25
CA ARG A 26 -14.44 -37.42 -16.21
C ARG A 26 -13.36 -36.77 -17.08
N ILE A 27 -12.32 -36.24 -16.45
CA ILE A 27 -11.16 -35.72 -17.18
C ILE A 27 -10.15 -36.85 -17.23
N SER A 28 -9.81 -37.28 -18.44
CA SER A 28 -8.91 -38.39 -18.73
C SER A 28 -7.60 -37.84 -19.26
N TRP A 29 -6.53 -37.96 -18.49
CA TRP A 29 -5.19 -37.58 -18.94
C TRP A 29 -4.50 -38.82 -19.51
N ARG A 30 -4.14 -38.79 -20.80
CA ARG A 30 -3.31 -39.83 -21.43
C ARG A 30 -1.89 -39.31 -21.58
N LEU A 31 -0.98 -39.83 -20.76
CA LEU A 31 0.44 -39.60 -20.91
C LEU A 31 1.02 -40.79 -21.70
N ARG A 32 1.61 -40.54 -22.88
CA ARG A 32 2.43 -41.56 -23.57
C ARG A 32 3.89 -41.33 -23.19
N LEU A 33 4.43 -42.24 -22.42
CA LEU A 33 5.88 -42.41 -22.29
C LEU A 33 6.25 -43.69 -23.05
N LEU A 34 7.37 -43.66 -23.77
CA LEU A 34 7.88 -44.79 -24.58
C LEU A 34 7.86 -46.08 -23.74
N GLY A 35 6.92 -46.97 -24.05
CA GLY A 35 6.79 -48.29 -23.41
C GLY A 35 5.47 -48.61 -22.72
N GLY A 36 4.52 -47.69 -22.55
CA GLY A 36 3.20 -48.04 -21.98
C GLY A 36 2.25 -46.86 -21.78
N ILE A 37 0.95 -47.09 -22.01
CA ILE A 37 -0.11 -46.10 -21.77
C ILE A 37 -0.50 -46.19 -20.28
N SER A 38 -0.19 -45.15 -19.49
CA SER A 38 -0.76 -44.99 -18.16
C SER A 38 -1.84 -43.90 -18.19
N THR A 39 -3.04 -44.23 -17.70
CA THR A 39 -4.18 -43.32 -17.64
C THR A 39 -4.43 -42.96 -16.18
N ILE A 40 -4.16 -41.71 -15.79
CA ILE A 40 -4.54 -41.20 -14.47
C ILE A 40 -5.94 -40.60 -14.59
N VAL A 41 -6.90 -41.18 -13.87
CA VAL A 41 -8.28 -40.69 -13.79
C VAL A 41 -8.42 -39.91 -12.49
N THR A 42 -8.64 -38.60 -12.57
CA THR A 42 -8.96 -37.77 -11.42
C THR A 42 -10.47 -37.59 -11.35
N GLU A 43 -11.13 -38.21 -10.36
CA GLU A 43 -12.57 -38.06 -10.15
C GLU A 43 -12.83 -36.92 -9.13
N PHE A 44 -13.43 -35.81 -9.60
CA PHE A 44 -13.94 -34.77 -8.72
C PHE A 44 -15.35 -35.15 -8.25
N SER A 45 -15.52 -35.32 -6.94
CA SER A 45 -16.81 -35.69 -6.33
C SER A 45 -17.75 -34.48 -6.18
N ARG A 46 -19.05 -34.69 -6.43
CA ARG A 46 -20.11 -33.66 -6.40
C ARG A 46 -20.22 -32.78 -5.13
N PRO A 47 -19.87 -33.23 -3.91
CA PRO A 47 -20.03 -32.41 -2.69
C PRO A 47 -19.20 -31.12 -2.71
N THR A 48 -18.00 -31.16 -3.29
CA THR A 48 -17.04 -30.05 -3.27
C THR A 48 -17.45 -28.93 -4.24
N LEU A 49 -17.99 -29.31 -5.41
CA LEU A 49 -18.54 -28.38 -6.40
C LEU A 49 -19.84 -27.72 -5.92
N LEU A 50 -20.69 -28.46 -5.19
CA LEU A 50 -21.91 -27.90 -4.59
C LEU A 50 -21.59 -26.90 -3.47
N LYS A 51 -20.60 -27.21 -2.60
CA LYS A 51 -20.12 -26.27 -1.57
C LYS A 51 -19.54 -24.99 -2.19
N GLN A 52 -18.71 -25.07 -3.24
CA GLN A 52 -18.19 -23.88 -3.92
C GLN A 52 -19.30 -23.03 -4.56
N ARG A 53 -20.29 -23.65 -5.21
CA ARG A 53 -21.42 -22.92 -5.81
C ARG A 53 -22.32 -22.28 -4.74
N PHE A 54 -22.47 -22.92 -3.59
CA PHE A 54 -23.21 -22.38 -2.45
C PHE A 54 -22.52 -21.16 -1.84
N VAL A 55 -21.20 -21.23 -1.61
CA VAL A 55 -20.40 -20.08 -1.15
C VAL A 55 -20.43 -18.93 -2.16
N ALA A 56 -20.32 -19.22 -3.46
CA ALA A 56 -20.44 -18.20 -4.50
C ALA A 56 -21.84 -17.56 -4.55
N ALA A 57 -22.90 -18.35 -4.31
CA ALA A 57 -24.28 -17.83 -4.25
C ALA A 57 -24.52 -16.95 -3.01
N GLN A 58 -23.98 -17.35 -1.86
CA GLN A 58 -24.06 -16.54 -0.64
C GLN A 58 -23.26 -15.24 -0.77
N PHE A 59 -22.04 -15.29 -1.30
CA PHE A 59 -21.24 -14.09 -1.54
C PHE A 59 -21.94 -13.15 -2.52
N ARG A 60 -22.54 -13.69 -3.60
CA ARG A 60 -23.33 -12.90 -4.55
C ARG A 60 -24.56 -12.26 -3.92
N ALA A 61 -25.26 -12.98 -3.04
CA ALA A 61 -26.39 -12.45 -2.30
C ALA A 61 -25.95 -11.33 -1.35
N PHE A 62 -24.88 -11.54 -0.59
CA PHE A 62 -24.27 -10.52 0.27
C PHE A 62 -23.90 -9.28 -0.54
N THR A 63 -23.13 -9.41 -1.63
CA THR A 63 -22.73 -8.27 -2.47
C THR A 63 -23.94 -7.54 -3.03
N ASN A 64 -24.98 -8.25 -3.47
CA ASN A 64 -26.19 -7.63 -3.99
C ASN A 64 -26.90 -6.79 -2.92
N GLU A 65 -27.00 -7.30 -1.69
CA GLU A 65 -27.58 -6.53 -0.58
C GLU A 65 -26.68 -5.34 -0.18
N THR A 66 -25.36 -5.51 -0.15
CA THR A 66 -24.43 -4.38 0.10
C THR A 66 -24.56 -3.31 -0.99
N PHE A 67 -24.65 -3.71 -2.26
CA PHE A 67 -24.83 -2.79 -3.38
C PHE A 67 -26.20 -2.12 -3.36
N LYS A 68 -27.28 -2.81 -2.95
CA LYS A 68 -28.59 -2.20 -2.74
C LYS A 68 -28.56 -1.13 -1.67
N VAL A 69 -27.94 -1.42 -0.52
CA VAL A 69 -27.77 -0.47 0.58
C VAL A 69 -26.93 0.73 0.10
N LEU A 70 -25.78 0.48 -0.51
CA LEU A 70 -24.92 1.53 -1.07
C LEU A 70 -25.66 2.39 -2.11
N ASN A 71 -26.42 1.79 -3.02
CA ASN A 71 -27.19 2.52 -4.02
C ASN A 71 -28.34 3.33 -3.40
N HIS A 72 -28.99 2.81 -2.36
CA HIS A 72 -30.01 3.53 -1.60
C HIS A 72 -29.42 4.79 -0.95
N TYR A 73 -28.27 4.66 -0.29
CA TYR A 73 -27.59 5.81 0.32
C TYR A 73 -26.94 6.75 -0.69
N ARG A 74 -26.52 6.26 -1.87
CA ARG A 74 -26.00 7.08 -2.97
C ARG A 74 -27.09 7.92 -3.62
N ALA A 75 -28.32 7.39 -3.72
CA ALA A 75 -29.48 8.13 -4.22
C ALA A 75 -30.02 9.14 -3.20
N LYS A 76 -29.72 8.94 -1.91
CA LYS A 76 -30.08 9.89 -0.84
C LYS A 76 -29.19 11.13 -0.98
N ARG A 77 -29.75 12.21 -1.54
CA ARG A 77 -29.09 13.52 -1.52
C ARG A 77 -28.83 13.91 -0.08
N TYR A 78 -27.56 13.95 0.31
CA TYR A 78 -27.16 14.48 1.61
C TYR A 78 -27.44 15.97 1.58
N CYS A 79 -28.49 16.41 2.27
CA CYS A 79 -28.68 17.83 2.54
C CYS A 79 -27.57 18.24 3.50
N SER A 80 -26.64 19.06 3.02
CA SER A 80 -25.60 19.61 3.86
C SER A 80 -26.25 20.46 4.96
N ASN A 81 -25.93 20.18 6.23
CA ASN A 81 -26.33 21.01 7.36
C ASN A 81 -25.58 22.36 7.41
N LEU A 82 -24.77 22.66 6.39
CA LEU A 82 -24.01 23.89 6.29
C LEU A 82 -24.86 25.01 5.68
N THR A 83 -24.76 26.19 6.26
CA THR A 83 -25.30 27.41 5.65
C THR A 83 -24.55 27.75 4.36
N GLU A 84 -25.15 28.56 3.48
CA GLU A 84 -24.45 29.01 2.26
C GLU A 84 -23.18 29.79 2.56
N MET A 85 -23.16 30.53 3.67
CA MET A 85 -21.96 31.22 4.15
C MET A 85 -20.86 30.24 4.54
N GLN A 86 -21.18 29.18 5.27
CA GLN A 86 -20.22 28.14 5.64
C GLN A 86 -19.69 27.40 4.40
N LYS A 87 -20.57 27.06 3.44
CA LYS A 87 -20.14 26.44 2.17
C LYS A 87 -19.20 27.35 1.40
N ARG A 88 -19.45 28.66 1.39
CA ARG A 88 -18.57 29.66 0.78
C ARG A 88 -17.22 29.71 1.48
N GLY A 89 -17.20 29.85 2.81
CA GLY A 89 -15.95 29.84 3.58
C GLY A 89 -15.12 28.57 3.35
N MET A 90 -15.77 27.39 3.27
CA MET A 90 -15.08 26.14 2.95
C MET A 90 -14.52 26.08 1.52
N ARG A 91 -15.08 26.84 0.56
CA ARG A 91 -14.49 26.99 -0.77
C ARG A 91 -13.29 27.93 -0.74
N GLU A 92 -13.39 29.03 0.00
CA GLU A 92 -12.30 30.00 0.16
C GLU A 92 -11.08 29.37 0.84
N VAL A 93 -11.27 28.65 1.95
CA VAL A 93 -10.18 27.92 2.62
C VAL A 93 -9.52 26.91 1.67
N ARG A 94 -10.31 26.17 0.90
CA ARG A 94 -9.77 25.25 -0.12
C ARG A 94 -8.96 25.98 -1.19
N GLU A 95 -9.39 27.16 -1.60
CA GLU A 95 -8.65 27.97 -2.55
C GLU A 95 -7.35 28.50 -1.95
N LEU A 96 -7.34 28.92 -0.68
CA LEU A 96 -6.12 29.34 0.02
C LEU A 96 -5.10 28.20 0.14
N ILE A 97 -5.56 26.97 0.38
CA ILE A 97 -4.71 25.77 0.38
C ILE A 97 -4.20 25.47 -1.02
N ARG A 98 -5.08 25.47 -2.03
CA ARG A 98 -4.73 25.17 -3.43
C ARG A 98 -3.74 26.18 -4.01
N SER A 99 -3.92 27.45 -3.66
CA SER A 99 -3.01 28.55 -4.03
C SER A 99 -1.75 28.61 -3.16
N LYS A 100 -1.54 27.65 -2.25
CA LYS A 100 -0.39 27.58 -1.35
C LYS A 100 -0.17 28.85 -0.53
N LYS A 101 -1.24 29.54 -0.13
CA LYS A 101 -1.16 30.68 0.79
C LYS A 101 -1.09 30.22 2.24
N ILE A 102 -1.81 29.15 2.57
CA ILE A 102 -1.84 28.56 3.90
C ILE A 102 -1.60 27.06 3.83
N ARG A 103 -1.01 26.51 4.90
CA ARG A 103 -1.10 25.10 5.26
C ARG A 103 -2.14 24.96 6.37
N LEU A 104 -3.09 24.07 6.16
CA LEU A 104 -4.07 23.63 7.16
C LEU A 104 -3.69 22.22 7.64
N SER A 105 -3.54 22.04 8.94
CA SER A 105 -3.30 20.74 9.57
C SER A 105 -4.18 20.53 10.79
N VAL A 106 -4.22 19.30 11.28
CA VAL A 106 -4.96 18.91 12.49
C VAL A 106 -3.96 18.59 13.59
N SER A 107 -4.22 19.10 14.78
CA SER A 107 -3.45 18.83 16.00
C SER A 107 -3.60 17.36 16.41
N ASP A 108 -2.46 16.74 16.69
CA ASP A 108 -2.34 15.35 17.14
C ASP A 108 -3.11 15.07 18.46
N LYS A 109 -3.20 16.06 19.36
CA LYS A 109 -3.72 15.85 20.72
C LYS A 109 -5.19 16.19 20.93
N GLY A 110 -5.74 17.13 20.17
CA GLY A 110 -7.08 17.66 20.41
C GLY A 110 -7.93 17.85 19.16
N GLY A 111 -7.41 17.49 17.98
CA GLY A 111 -8.14 17.66 16.73
C GLY A 111 -8.33 19.12 16.31
N GLU A 112 -7.69 20.07 17.01
CA GLU A 112 -7.76 21.49 16.66
C GLU A 112 -7.13 21.74 15.28
N PHE A 113 -7.69 22.69 14.55
CA PHE A 113 -7.11 23.11 13.29
C PHE A 113 -5.96 24.07 13.52
N VAL A 114 -4.83 23.79 12.89
CA VAL A 114 -3.65 24.64 12.88
C VAL A 114 -3.51 25.20 11.46
N VAL A 115 -3.56 26.54 11.36
CA VAL A 115 -3.42 27.28 10.11
C VAL A 115 -2.12 28.06 10.16
N ILE A 116 -1.26 27.88 9.16
CA ILE A 116 0.04 28.55 9.08
C ILE A 116 0.24 29.08 7.67
N PRO A 117 0.82 30.28 7.47
CA PRO A 117 1.25 30.72 6.15
C PRO A 117 2.19 29.68 5.53
N HIS A 118 1.94 29.31 4.28
CA HIS A 118 2.75 28.27 3.64
C HIS A 118 4.24 28.65 3.56
N GLN A 119 4.53 29.93 3.33
CA GLN A 119 5.89 30.45 3.30
C GLN A 119 6.62 30.22 4.63
N LEU A 120 5.97 30.54 5.74
CA LEU A 120 6.52 30.31 7.08
C LEU A 120 6.76 28.82 7.34
N ASP A 121 5.86 27.95 6.89
CA ASP A 121 6.03 26.50 7.02
C ASP A 121 7.26 25.96 6.25
N VAL A 122 7.52 26.50 5.06
CA VAL A 122 8.73 26.19 4.28
C VAL A 122 9.97 26.67 5.02
N GLU A 123 9.97 27.90 5.51
CA GLU A 123 11.11 28.48 6.23
C GLU A 123 11.41 27.73 7.54
N ILE A 124 10.40 27.33 8.30
CA ILE A 124 10.55 26.46 9.48
C ILE A 124 11.19 25.13 9.08
N THR A 125 10.75 24.55 7.96
CA THR A 125 11.25 23.28 7.46
C THR A 125 12.71 23.37 7.04
N GLU A 126 13.06 24.40 6.27
CA GLU A 126 14.44 24.65 5.83
C GLU A 126 15.35 24.89 7.04
N LYS A 127 14.93 25.74 7.98
CA LYS A 127 15.68 26.02 9.21
C LYS A 127 15.95 24.76 10.03
N HIS A 128 14.98 23.85 10.12
CA HIS A 128 15.14 22.59 10.83
C HIS A 128 16.09 21.62 10.09
N LEU A 129 16.09 21.65 8.75
CA LEU A 129 16.98 20.82 7.91
C LEU A 129 18.42 21.33 7.84
N GLU A 130 18.68 22.59 8.20
CA GLU A 130 20.03 23.18 8.30
C GLU A 130 20.89 22.51 9.38
N ASP A 131 20.30 21.80 10.34
CA ASP A 131 21.03 21.11 11.40
C ASP A 131 21.88 19.96 10.84
N ALA A 132 23.13 20.29 10.51
CA ALA A 132 24.12 19.36 9.95
C ALA A 132 24.56 18.27 10.95
N SER A 133 24.24 18.40 12.24
CA SER A 133 24.48 17.33 13.22
C SER A 133 23.46 16.19 13.07
N LEU A 134 22.28 16.48 12.52
CA LEU A 134 21.17 15.54 12.36
C LEU A 134 20.95 15.12 10.92
N TYR A 135 21.02 16.06 9.99
CA TYR A 135 20.68 15.85 8.58
C TYR A 135 21.89 16.03 7.68
N ARG A 136 21.92 15.23 6.61
CA ARG A 136 22.87 15.40 5.52
C ARG A 136 22.16 15.16 4.19
N PRO A 137 22.43 15.99 3.16
CA PRO A 137 21.98 15.71 1.81
C PRO A 137 22.45 14.33 1.35
N SER A 138 21.54 13.56 0.76
CA SER A 138 21.82 12.23 0.22
C SER A 138 21.47 12.20 -1.25
N SER A 139 22.32 11.57 -2.06
CA SER A 139 22.03 11.34 -3.48
C SER A 139 21.16 10.09 -3.67
N GLU A 140 20.45 10.02 -4.79
CA GLU A 140 19.69 8.82 -5.15
C GLU A 140 20.58 7.56 -5.19
N LYS A 141 21.82 7.70 -5.67
CA LYS A 141 22.81 6.62 -5.71
C LYS A 141 23.16 6.14 -4.30
N GLU A 142 23.39 7.08 -3.39
CA GLU A 142 23.70 6.78 -1.99
C GLU A 142 22.51 6.10 -1.30
N PHE A 143 21.30 6.62 -1.49
CA PHE A 143 20.07 6.00 -1.00
C PHE A 143 19.92 4.54 -1.48
N LYS A 144 20.05 4.30 -2.80
CA LYS A 144 19.99 2.95 -3.38
C LYS A 144 21.08 2.04 -2.80
N SER A 145 22.28 2.56 -2.58
CA SER A 145 23.38 1.81 -1.98
C SER A 145 23.08 1.40 -0.54
N GLN A 146 22.58 2.32 0.29
CA GLN A 146 22.25 2.06 1.68
C GLN A 146 21.12 1.03 1.81
N TYR A 147 20.06 1.17 0.99
CA TYR A 147 18.97 0.20 1.00
C TYR A 147 19.44 -1.20 0.55
N ARG A 148 20.30 -1.31 -0.48
CA ARG A 148 20.88 -2.61 -0.87
C ARG A 148 21.70 -3.24 0.25
N LYS A 149 22.50 -2.43 0.94
CA LYS A 149 23.28 -2.86 2.10
C LYS A 149 22.38 -3.39 3.22
N LEU A 150 21.31 -2.65 3.53
CA LEU A 150 20.31 -3.07 4.52
C LEU A 150 19.67 -4.41 4.14
N ASN A 151 19.26 -4.56 2.88
CA ASN A 151 18.70 -5.82 2.38
C ASN A 151 19.68 -7.00 2.51
N ASN A 152 20.98 -6.77 2.27
CA ASN A 152 21.98 -7.82 2.41
C ASN A 152 22.14 -8.26 3.86
N GLU A 153 22.22 -7.31 4.81
CA GLU A 153 22.29 -7.62 6.24
C GLU A 153 21.01 -8.30 6.73
N TRP A 154 19.85 -7.84 6.27
CA TRP A 154 18.56 -8.47 6.57
C TRP A 154 18.51 -9.92 6.09
N VAL A 155 18.89 -10.19 4.84
CA VAL A 155 18.95 -11.54 4.28
C VAL A 155 19.92 -12.42 5.08
N LYS A 156 21.07 -11.88 5.49
CA LYS A 156 22.06 -12.60 6.29
C LYS A 156 21.49 -12.98 7.66
N MET A 157 20.87 -12.05 8.37
CA MET A 157 20.22 -12.31 9.67
C MET A 157 19.07 -13.32 9.54
N ALA A 158 18.22 -13.16 8.53
CA ALA A 158 17.09 -14.04 8.29
C ALA A 158 17.51 -15.49 7.97
N ARG A 159 18.60 -15.66 7.21
CA ARG A 159 19.21 -16.98 6.97
C ARG A 159 19.77 -17.59 8.24
N ALA A 160 20.47 -16.79 9.05
CA ALA A 160 21.00 -17.25 10.34
C ALA A 160 19.87 -17.67 11.31
N ALA A 161 18.71 -17.04 11.22
CA ALA A 161 17.50 -17.41 11.96
C ALA A 161 16.74 -18.63 11.37
N GLY A 162 17.26 -19.26 10.30
CA GLY A 162 16.64 -20.44 9.70
C GLY A 162 15.40 -20.17 8.85
N LEU A 163 15.15 -18.91 8.45
CA LEU A 163 13.99 -18.58 7.62
C LEU A 163 14.13 -19.16 6.20
N LYS A 164 13.02 -19.68 5.66
CA LYS A 164 12.99 -20.23 4.30
C LYS A 164 13.27 -19.12 3.26
N PRO A 165 13.99 -19.41 2.17
CA PRO A 165 14.29 -18.42 1.13
C PRO A 165 13.06 -17.70 0.55
N SER A 166 11.92 -18.39 0.45
CA SER A 166 10.66 -17.80 0.00
C SER A 166 10.13 -16.71 0.95
N VAL A 167 10.25 -16.92 2.27
CA VAL A 167 9.87 -15.93 3.28
C VAL A 167 10.83 -14.74 3.24
N ILE A 168 12.13 -15.02 3.12
CA ILE A 168 13.15 -13.98 3.01
C ILE A 168 12.91 -13.09 1.79
N SER A 169 12.55 -13.69 0.64
CA SER A 169 12.26 -12.94 -0.58
C SER A 169 11.09 -11.98 -0.42
N HIS A 170 10.03 -12.38 0.29
CA HIS A 170 8.89 -11.49 0.55
C HIS A 170 9.21 -10.36 1.53
N LEU A 171 10.20 -10.54 2.41
CA LEU A 171 10.60 -9.53 3.39
C LEU A 171 11.63 -8.53 2.83
N LYS A 172 12.19 -8.79 1.63
CA LYS A 172 13.07 -7.83 0.97
C LYS A 172 12.24 -6.66 0.44
N ILE A 173 12.75 -5.45 0.63
CA ILE A 173 12.07 -4.24 0.15
C ILE A 173 12.43 -4.03 -1.32
N ASP A 174 11.82 -4.66 -2.32
CA ASP A 174 12.34 -4.56 -3.71
C ASP A 174 12.11 -3.19 -4.39
N LEU A 175 11.21 -2.36 -3.84
CA LEU A 175 10.88 -1.02 -4.34
C LEU A 175 11.05 0.01 -3.22
N PRO A 176 12.27 0.54 -2.99
CA PRO A 176 12.49 1.51 -1.93
C PRO A 176 11.89 2.87 -2.32
N THR A 177 10.90 3.33 -1.56
CA THR A 177 10.37 4.69 -1.66
C THR A 177 11.21 5.63 -0.79
N CYS A 178 11.58 6.79 -1.32
CA CYS A 178 12.23 7.82 -0.51
C CYS A 178 11.25 8.28 0.58
N PRO A 179 11.59 8.16 1.88
CA PRO A 179 10.68 8.57 2.94
C PRO A 179 10.40 10.07 2.82
N VAL A 180 9.13 10.43 2.90
CA VAL A 180 8.71 11.82 3.01
C VAL A 180 8.91 12.24 4.45
N LEU A 181 9.61 13.35 4.67
CA LEU A 181 9.77 13.95 5.99
C LEU A 181 8.52 14.78 6.31
N TYR A 182 7.87 14.45 7.42
CA TYR A 182 6.81 15.29 7.98
C TYR A 182 7.34 15.99 9.22
N LEU A 183 7.08 17.29 9.33
CA LEU A 183 7.42 18.08 10.51
C LEU A 183 6.14 18.47 11.25
N LEU A 184 6.06 18.05 12.52
CA LEU A 184 4.97 18.44 13.41
C LEU A 184 5.41 19.64 14.25
N ILE A 185 4.70 20.76 14.12
CA ILE A 185 4.96 21.96 14.93
C ILE A 185 4.43 21.75 16.35
N LYS A 186 5.27 22.01 17.35
CA LYS A 186 4.91 21.90 18.77
C LYS A 186 4.17 23.16 19.23
N THR A 187 2.86 23.20 19.04
CA THR A 187 2.02 24.35 19.42
C THR A 187 2.10 24.70 20.91
N HIS A 188 2.20 23.72 21.82
CA HIS A 188 2.38 23.94 23.28
C HIS A 188 3.72 24.61 23.68
N LYS A 189 4.60 24.88 22.72
CA LYS A 189 5.83 25.65 22.94
C LYS A 189 5.69 27.13 22.58
N LEU A 190 4.55 27.51 21.98
CA LEU A 190 4.15 28.89 21.74
C LEU A 190 3.38 29.33 22.99
N ILE A 191 3.97 30.21 23.79
CA ILE A 191 3.46 30.56 25.12
C ILE A 191 2.85 31.96 25.11
N SER A 192 3.35 32.85 24.26
CA SER A 192 2.87 34.23 24.14
C SER A 192 1.94 34.42 22.93
N SER A 193 1.09 35.46 22.97
CA SER A 193 0.34 35.89 21.79
C SER A 193 1.26 36.35 20.66
N ASP A 194 2.42 36.90 21.00
CA ASP A 194 3.38 37.41 20.02
C ASP A 194 4.03 36.25 19.25
N ASP A 195 4.23 35.10 19.90
CA ASP A 195 4.74 33.88 19.27
C ASP A 195 3.79 33.36 18.18
N LEU A 196 2.48 33.55 18.36
CA LEU A 196 1.45 33.08 17.43
C LEU A 196 1.34 33.94 16.16
N VAL A 197 1.74 35.21 16.25
CA VAL A 197 1.72 36.16 15.12
C VAL A 197 3.12 36.30 14.49
N SER A 198 4.14 35.74 15.14
CA SER A 198 5.51 35.81 14.65
C SER A 198 5.70 35.13 13.30
N THR A 199 6.53 35.76 12.48
CA THR A 199 7.00 35.24 11.20
C THR A 199 8.43 34.71 11.29
N ASP A 200 9.02 34.70 12.49
CA ASP A 200 10.37 34.17 12.70
C ASP A 200 10.33 32.63 12.82
N PRO A 201 10.95 31.88 11.88
CA PRO A 201 10.95 30.42 11.90
C PRO A 201 11.69 29.82 13.10
N SER A 202 12.62 30.57 13.74
CA SER A 202 13.46 30.06 14.84
C SER A 202 12.69 29.79 16.14
N LEU A 203 11.53 30.45 16.31
CA LEU A 203 10.66 30.27 17.47
C LEU A 203 9.89 28.95 17.42
N PHE A 204 9.73 28.36 16.24
CA PHE A 204 8.92 27.16 16.04
C PHE A 204 9.74 25.90 16.26
N LYS A 205 9.46 25.22 17.37
CA LYS A 205 10.04 23.89 17.64
C LYS A 205 9.23 22.83 16.90
N VAL A 206 9.90 22.02 16.08
CA VAL A 206 9.28 20.91 15.35
C VAL A 206 9.64 19.53 15.93
N ARG A 207 8.88 18.51 15.54
CA ARG A 207 9.21 17.09 15.69
C ARG A 207 9.23 16.44 14.31
N PRO A 208 10.34 15.83 13.87
CA PRO A 208 10.34 15.03 12.66
C PRO A 208 9.58 13.72 12.88
N ILE A 209 8.72 13.37 11.92
CA ILE A 209 8.01 12.11 11.86
C ILE A 209 8.56 11.34 10.64
N PRO A 210 9.37 10.29 10.85
CA PRO A 210 9.77 9.42 9.76
C PRO A 210 8.57 8.57 9.30
N LEU A 211 8.36 8.48 7.98
CA LEU A 211 7.26 7.74 7.33
C LEU A 211 7.15 6.27 7.78
N SER A 212 8.22 5.66 8.31
CA SER A 212 8.20 4.29 8.86
C SER A 212 7.26 4.09 10.05
N ALA A 213 6.73 5.17 10.65
CA ALA A 213 5.74 5.10 11.72
C ALA A 213 4.29 4.95 11.22
N TRP A 214 4.02 5.14 9.92
CA TRP A 214 2.66 5.14 9.36
C TRP A 214 2.27 3.87 8.61
N THR A 215 3.21 2.99 8.25
CA THR A 215 2.91 1.75 7.49
C THR A 215 2.37 0.60 8.36
N ALA A 216 1.65 0.90 9.45
CA ALA A 216 1.03 -0.12 10.30
C ALA A 216 -0.49 -0.25 10.10
N ASN A 217 -1.13 0.60 9.29
CA ASN A 217 -2.58 0.53 9.03
C ASN A 217 -2.91 1.01 7.61
N GLU A 218 -2.70 0.15 6.61
CA GLU A 218 -3.51 0.12 5.38
C GLU A 218 -3.85 -1.34 5.04
#